data_AF-A0A1F5V3F8-F1
#
_entry.id   AF-A0A1F5V3F8-F1
#
_cell.length_a   1.000
_cell.length_b   1.000
_cell.length_c   1.000
_cell.angle_alpha   90.00
_cell.angle_beta   90.00
_cell.angle_gamma   90.00
#
_symmetry.space_group_name_H-M   'P 1'
#
loop_
_entity.id
_entity.type
_entity.pdbx_description
1 polymer ?
#
loop_
_entity_poly.entity_id
_entity_poly.type
_entity_poly.pdbx_seq_one_letter_code
_entity_poly.pdbx_strand_id
1 'polypeptide(L)' 'MERLEYFSLYFANCKNVLDIGCGEGVFLEIKKRKGITSLGVDIDKGVAERCAKKGLQVIC' A
#
# COMPACT_ATOMS: atom_id res chain seq x y z
N MET A 1 10.10 -4.20 8.93
CA MET A 1 10.04 -4.44 7.46
C MET A 1 9.86 -5.91 7.11
N GLU A 2 10.64 -6.83 7.69
CA GLU A 2 10.64 -8.26 7.35
C GLU A 2 9.25 -8.92 7.38
N ARG A 3 8.41 -8.61 8.38
CA ARG A 3 7.04 -9.13 8.46
C ARG A 3 6.13 -8.71 7.29
N LEU A 4 6.18 -7.45 6.87
CA LEU A 4 5.38 -6.96 5.75
C LEU A 4 5.87 -7.54 4.42
N GLU A 5 7.18 -7.68 4.27
CA GLU A 5 7.78 -8.37 3.13
C GLU A 5 7.31 -9.83 3.05
N TYR A 6 7.24 -10.55 4.18
CA TYR A 6 6.66 -11.89 4.24
C TYR A 6 5.17 -11.89 3.85
N PHE A 7 4.37 -10.97 4.40
CA PHE A 7 2.95 -10.91 4.07
C PHE A 7 2.66 -10.60 2.60
N SER A 8 3.52 -9.86 1.91
CA SER A 8 3.33 -9.58 0.48
C SER A 8 3.28 -10.85 -0.39
N LEU A 9 3.86 -11.97 0.07
CA LEU A 9 3.85 -13.24 -0.66
C LEU A 9 2.44 -13.80 -0.83
N TYR A 10 1.52 -13.53 0.11
CA TYR A 10 0.12 -13.95 0.00
C TYR A 10 -0.65 -13.22 -1.10
N PHE A 11 -0.09 -12.16 -1.67
CA PHE A 11 -0.70 -11.36 -2.71
C PHE A 11 -0.02 -11.56 -4.07
N ALA A 12 0.85 -12.58 -4.19
CA ALA A 12 1.46 -12.94 -5.46
C ALA A 12 0.36 -13.24 -6.50
N ASN A 13 0.47 -12.63 -7.68
CA ASN A 13 -0.50 -12.70 -8.78
C ASN A 13 -1.87 -12.04 -8.52
N CYS A 14 -2.09 -11.39 -7.37
CA CYS A 14 -3.27 -10.57 -7.18
C CYS A 14 -3.16 -9.29 -8.03
N LYS A 15 -4.27 -8.91 -8.68
CA LYS A 15 -4.33 -7.72 -9.54
C LYS A 15 -4.95 -6.50 -8.86
N ASN A 16 -5.83 -6.69 -7.89
CA ASN A 16 -6.58 -5.62 -7.23
C ASN A 16 -6.53 -5.84 -5.71
N VAL A 17 -5.51 -5.30 -5.05
CA VAL A 17 -5.35 -5.42 -3.60
C VAL A 17 -5.76 -4.13 -2.91
N LEU A 18 -6.69 -4.21 -1.96
CA LEU A 18 -7.08 -3.08 -1.12
C LEU A 18 -6.33 -3.13 0.21
N ASP A 19 -5.74 -2.02 0.63
CA ASP A 19 -5.02 -1.87 1.90
C ASP A 19 -5.76 -0.88 2.80
N ILE A 20 -6.55 -1.40 3.73
CA ILE A 20 -7.40 -0.60 4.60
C ILE A 20 -6.61 -0.17 5.84
N GLY A 21 -6.58 1.12 6.13
CA GLY A 21 -5.70 1.69 7.16
C GLY A 21 -4.25 1.60 6.72
N CYS A 22 -3.95 2.03 5.50
CA CYS A 22 -2.63 1.83 4.90
C CYS A 22 -1.51 2.64 5.58
N GLY A 23 -1.86 3.59 6.46
CA GLY A 23 -0.93 4.44 7.17
C GLY A 23 0.00 5.18 6.20
N GLU A 24 1.25 5.34 6.59
CA GLU A 24 2.32 5.97 5.78
C GLU A 24 2.68 5.20 4.49
N GLY A 25 1.93 4.16 4.11
CA GLY A 25 2.03 3.52 2.81
C GLY A 25 3.19 2.54 2.68
N VAL A 26 3.83 2.15 3.79
CA VAL A 26 5.00 1.24 3.80
C VAL A 26 4.68 -0.08 3.09
N PHE A 27 3.48 -0.63 3.30
CA PHE A 27 3.09 -1.87 2.65
C PHE A 27 2.70 -1.70 1.17
N LEU A 28 2.15 -0.53 0.80
CA LEU A 28 1.92 -0.16 -0.60
C LEU A 28 3.23 -0.05 -1.37
N GLU A 29 4.29 0.52 -0.77
CA GLU A 29 5.62 0.58 -1.37
C GLU A 29 6.19 -0.82 -1.62
N ILE A 30 6.06 -1.73 -0.64
CA ILE A 30 6.49 -3.13 -0.77
C ILE A 30 5.76 -3.80 -1.95
N LYS A 31 4.43 -3.69 -1.98
CA LYS A 31 3.59 -4.25 -3.06
C LYS A 31 3.97 -3.66 -4.42
N LYS A 32 4.15 -2.34 -4.51
CA LYS A 32 4.58 -1.64 -5.73
C LYS A 32 5.94 -2.16 -6.24
N ARG A 33 6.94 -2.31 -5.38
CA ARG A 33 8.25 -2.88 -5.77
C ARG A 33 8.15 -4.30 -6.28
N LYS A 34 7.19 -5.08 -5.76
CA LYS A 34 6.92 -6.47 -6.17
C LYS A 34 5.97 -6.58 -7.36
N GLY A 35 5.58 -5.46 -7.99
CA GLY A 35 4.66 -5.45 -9.13
C GLY A 35 3.21 -5.79 -8.78
N ILE A 36 2.84 -5.76 -7.49
CA ILE A 36 1.48 -6.00 -7.02
C ILE A 36 0.73 -4.68 -7.08
N THR A 37 -0.32 -4.64 -7.90
CA THR A 37 -1.19 -3.47 -8.00
C THR A 37 -2.08 -3.38 -6.76
N SER A 38 -2.04 -2.23 -6.09
CA SER A 38 -2.77 -2.03 -4.85
C SER A 38 -3.23 -0.59 -4.65
N LEU A 39 -4.38 -0.43 -3.98
CA LEU A 39 -4.96 0.83 -3.56
C LEU A 39 -4.96 0.91 -2.03
N GLY A 40 -4.40 1.99 -1.48
CA GLY A 40 -4.51 2.30 -0.06
C GLY A 40 -5.77 3.10 0.27
N VAL A 41 -6.32 2.88 1.45
CA VAL A 41 -7.36 3.72 2.04
C VAL A 41 -6.93 4.08 3.46
N ASP A 42 -6.97 5.36 3.80
CA ASP A 42 -6.77 5.82 5.17
C ASP A 42 -7.70 6.99 5.49
N ILE A 43 -8.31 6.99 6.68
CA ILE A 43 -9.26 8.02 7.09
C ILE A 43 -8.57 9.36 7.39
N ASP A 44 -7.27 9.33 7.68
CA ASP A 44 -6.48 10.55 7.89
C ASP A 44 -6.05 11.11 6.53
N LYS A 45 -6.69 12.21 6.13
CA LYS A 45 -6.37 12.93 4.90
C LYS A 45 -4.90 13.34 4.79
N GLY A 46 -4.26 13.72 5.90
CA GLY A 46 -2.85 14.10 5.92
C GLY A 46 -1.93 12.91 5.64
N VAL A 47 -2.30 11.72 6.13
CA VAL A 47 -1.62 10.45 5.80
C VAL A 47 -1.79 10.14 4.31
N ALA A 48 -3.03 10.20 3.80
CA ALA A 48 -3.30 9.97 2.38
C ALA A 48 -2.52 10.93 1.46
N GLU A 49 -2.46 12.22 1.81
CA GLU A 49 -1.68 13.20 1.06
C GLU A 49 -0.17 12.90 1.06
N ARG A 50 0.40 12.49 2.20
CA ARG A 50 1.81 12.09 2.27
C ARG A 50 2.09 10.85 1.43
N CYS A 51 1.21 9.86 1.46
CA CYS A 51 1.28 8.67 0.61
C CYS A 51 1.18 9.00 -0.88
N ALA A 52 0.25 9.88 -1.26
CA ALA A 52 0.09 10.34 -2.64
C ALA A 52 1.35 11.07 -3.14
N LYS A 53 1.98 11.91 -2.29
CA LYS A 53 3.25 12.58 -2.61
C LYS A 53 4.41 11.61 -2.85
N LYS A 54 4.36 10.39 -2.30
CA LYS A 54 5.31 9.30 -2.61
C LYS A 54 4.99 8.58 -3.94
N GLY A 55 3.96 9.01 -4.66
CA GLY A 55 3.50 8.37 -5.90
C GLY A 55 2.83 7.03 -5.66
N LEU A 56 2.22 6.83 -4.49
CA LEU A 56 1.40 5.65 -4.17
C LEU A 56 -0.06 5.91 -4.54
N GLN A 57 -0.78 4.86 -4.93
CA GLN A 57 -2.22 4.95 -5.15
C GLN A 57 -2.93 4.85 -3.79
N VAL A 58 -3.57 5.94 -3.39
CA VAL A 58 -4.24 6.06 -2.08
C VAL A 58 -5.44 7.00 -2.19
N ILE A 59 -6.49 6.72 -1.41
CA ILE A 59 -7.66 7.58 -1.22
C ILE A 59 -7.93 7.79 0.27
N CYS A 60 -8.63 8.88 0.59
CA CYS A 60 -9.16 9.18 1.92
C CYS A 60 -10.67 8.92 1.95
#